data_AF-A0A1E3L169-F1
#
_entry.id   AF-A0A1E3L169-F1
#
_cell.length_a   1.000
_cell.length_b   1.000
_cell.length_c   1.000
_cell.angle_alpha   90.00
_cell.angle_beta   90.00
_cell.angle_gamma   90.00
#
_symmetry.space_group_name_H-M   'P 1'
#
loop_
_entity.id
_entity.type
_entity.pdbx_description
1 polymer ?
#
loop_
_entity_poly.entity_id
_entity_poly.type
_entity_poly.pdbx_seq_one_letter_code
_entity_poly.pdbx_strand_id
1 'polypeptide(L)'
;MKNHILKIGLLLLSFILVFSYSQKAFSEALNKPYVHLSNPGSFIMNEDDLPFLAIDNKGNKTLVVSIDYSKDGTFKEMLNGIDTKTGKIKWSKRKISSHIKVDSDRGITYMYSTRYDKKNTITAIAADGKELWSNSIPEVYNQVDIDNRNGNVIVYHTRSDKKTYINIFNLKGQLVKEQIIDGQLNNIKGRYWFIYDYNLERTQVIDTETSKVVLKATSSDAYLLRDGTFLFVEGDYKAKKMKIVAYNSSGHKKWTRYVWGETNPLQIVGPNFLVVGTKTVSLYSSQNKLISSKDIGNFRNIQSDDKAVSYEVVTGENKLQLNILNPTNLEVRHSIDYSNDRLFNYYSGYFEYLGNHQYYQDNQETDSIELNYIP
;
A
#
# COMPACT_ATOMS: atom_id res chain seq x y z
N MET A 1 43.09 -34.18 7.46
CA MET A 1 41.95 -34.26 8.40
C MET A 1 41.93 -33.16 9.48
N LYS A 2 43.02 -32.91 10.23
CA LYS A 2 43.01 -31.90 11.33
C LYS A 2 42.63 -30.47 10.92
N ASN A 3 42.99 -30.02 9.71
CA ASN A 3 42.64 -28.67 9.22
C ASN A 3 41.17 -28.48 8.83
N HIS A 4 40.42 -29.54 8.52
CA HIS A 4 39.00 -29.43 8.17
C HIS A 4 38.11 -29.33 9.42
N ILE A 5 38.46 -30.03 10.49
CA ILE A 5 37.73 -29.96 11.77
C ILE A 5 37.86 -28.56 12.39
N LEU A 6 39.04 -27.93 12.29
CA LEU A 6 39.26 -26.57 12.80
C LEU A 6 38.46 -25.52 12.00
N LYS A 7 38.39 -25.65 10.66
CA LYS A 7 37.60 -24.75 9.81
C LYS A 7 36.10 -24.88 10.06
N ILE A 8 35.59 -26.10 10.26
CA ILE A 8 34.18 -26.34 10.58
C ILE A 8 33.84 -25.77 11.97
N GLY A 9 34.74 -25.94 12.96
CA GLY A 9 34.56 -25.38 14.30
C GLY A 9 34.51 -23.85 14.32
N LEU A 10 35.37 -23.18 13.53
CA LEU A 10 35.38 -21.72 13.39
C LEU A 10 34.14 -21.18 12.68
N LEU A 11 33.63 -21.89 11.67
CA LEU A 11 32.39 -21.56 10.97
C LEU A 11 31.15 -21.72 11.87
N LEU A 12 31.10 -22.79 12.68
CA LEU A 12 30.01 -22.96 13.64
C LEU A 12 30.05 -21.89 14.74
N LEU A 13 31.25 -21.53 15.22
CA LEU A 13 31.40 -20.52 16.25
C LEU A 13 31.01 -19.12 15.74
N SER A 14 31.39 -18.77 14.51
CA SER A 14 30.98 -17.50 13.89
C SER A 14 29.47 -17.45 13.64
N PHE A 15 28.86 -18.57 13.24
CA PHE A 15 27.41 -18.66 13.06
C PHE A 15 26.66 -18.49 14.38
N ILE A 16 27.12 -19.13 15.47
CA ILE A 16 26.52 -19.01 16.81
C ILE A 16 26.66 -17.58 17.35
N LEU A 17 27.80 -16.92 17.15
CA LEU A 17 28.03 -15.56 17.61
C LEU A 17 27.19 -14.53 16.84
N VAL A 18 27.10 -14.66 15.51
CA VAL A 18 26.22 -13.82 14.67
C VAL A 18 24.75 -14.01 15.05
N PHE A 19 24.33 -15.26 15.30
CA PHE A 19 22.96 -15.60 15.68
C PHE A 19 22.60 -15.13 17.10
N SER A 20 23.52 -15.23 18.06
CA SER A 20 23.30 -14.76 19.43
C SER A 20 23.27 -13.23 19.51
N TYR A 21 24.08 -12.56 18.69
CA TYR A 21 24.13 -11.10 18.61
C TYR A 21 22.88 -10.52 17.92
N SER A 22 22.35 -11.20 16.90
CA SER A 22 21.11 -10.77 16.22
C SER A 22 19.88 -10.89 17.12
N GLN A 23 19.77 -11.95 17.93
CA GLN A 23 18.65 -12.09 18.89
C GLN A 23 18.68 -11.03 20.01
N LYS A 24 19.87 -10.71 20.53
CA LYS A 24 20.01 -9.67 21.54
C LYS A 24 19.68 -8.29 20.97
N ALA A 25 20.18 -7.96 19.78
CA ALA A 25 19.87 -6.71 19.11
C ALA A 25 18.38 -6.55 18.77
N PHE A 26 17.70 -7.64 18.39
CA PHE A 26 16.26 -7.64 18.13
C PHE A 26 15.43 -7.45 19.40
N SER A 27 15.79 -8.15 20.48
CA SER A 27 15.16 -7.98 21.80
C SER A 27 15.35 -6.57 22.37
N GLU A 28 16.53 -5.97 22.18
CA GLU A 28 16.81 -4.60 22.61
C GLU A 28 16.08 -3.55 21.74
N ALA A 29 15.90 -3.79 20.44
CA ALA A 29 15.11 -2.92 19.57
C ALA A 29 13.61 -2.90 19.94
N LEU A 30 13.06 -4.04 20.38
CA LEU A 30 11.67 -4.14 20.85
C LEU A 30 11.43 -3.47 22.22
N ASN A 31 12.48 -3.28 23.02
CA ASN A 31 12.40 -2.72 24.36
C ASN A 31 12.74 -1.22 24.44
N LYS A 32 13.10 -0.58 23.33
CA LYS A 32 13.27 0.88 23.31
C LYS A 32 11.91 1.58 23.29
N PRO A 33 11.72 2.67 24.04
CA PRO A 33 10.49 3.44 24.00
C PRO A 33 10.31 4.02 22.60
N TYR A 34 9.26 3.59 21.91
CA TYR A 34 8.83 4.21 20.66
C TYR A 34 8.49 5.68 20.93
N VAL A 35 8.88 6.55 20.00
CA VAL A 35 8.51 7.97 20.03
C VAL A 35 6.99 8.08 20.07
N HIS A 36 6.48 8.63 21.16
CA HIS A 36 5.05 8.80 21.39
C HIS A 36 4.53 9.89 20.43
N LEU A 37 3.99 9.50 19.28
CA LEU A 37 3.32 10.43 18.36
C LEU A 37 1.95 10.77 18.93
N SER A 38 1.78 12.01 19.39
CA SER A 38 0.56 12.52 20.03
C SER A 38 -0.58 12.87 19.06
N ASN A 39 -0.56 12.34 17.83
CA ASN A 39 -1.63 12.58 16.84
C ASN A 39 -1.88 11.35 15.96
N PRO A 40 -3.11 10.78 15.92
CA PRO A 40 -3.43 9.61 15.11
C PRO A 40 -3.57 9.98 13.62
N GLY A 41 -2.44 10.00 12.91
CA GLY A 41 -2.36 9.98 11.46
C GLY A 41 -2.30 8.54 10.94
N SER A 42 -3.17 8.17 10.02
CA SER A 42 -3.14 6.87 9.34
C SER A 42 -2.01 6.86 8.31
N PHE A 43 -1.08 5.90 8.39
CA PHE A 43 -0.04 5.73 7.37
C PHE A 43 -0.37 4.48 6.56
N ILE A 44 -0.97 4.67 5.39
CA ILE A 44 -1.19 3.60 4.42
C ILE A 44 0.02 3.58 3.50
N MET A 45 0.99 2.72 3.79
CA MET A 45 2.05 2.37 2.84
C MET A 45 1.49 1.39 1.80
N ASN A 46 2.00 1.51 0.56
CA ASN A 46 1.47 0.87 -0.65
C ASN A 46 1.19 -0.64 -0.52
N GLU A 47 0.19 -1.08 -1.29
CA GLU A 47 -0.48 -2.40 -1.24
C GLU A 47 0.40 -3.60 -1.63
N ASP A 48 1.68 -3.39 -1.94
CA ASP A 48 2.63 -4.44 -2.33
C ASP A 48 3.69 -4.63 -1.21
N ASP A 49 3.48 -5.66 -0.38
CA ASP A 49 4.47 -6.32 0.50
C ASP A 49 5.10 -5.60 1.70
N LEU A 50 4.57 -4.45 2.14
CA LEU A 50 5.12 -3.72 3.30
C LEU A 50 4.25 -3.77 4.57
N PRO A 51 4.85 -3.62 5.77
CA PRO A 51 4.10 -3.41 7.01
C PRO A 51 3.24 -2.14 6.88
N PHE A 52 1.93 -2.30 6.77
CA PHE A 52 0.98 -1.19 6.83
C PHE A 52 0.51 -0.95 8.27
N LEU A 53 0.37 0.32 8.66
CA LEU A 53 -0.17 0.75 9.96
C LEU A 53 -1.52 1.43 9.74
N ALA A 54 -2.61 0.73 9.99
CA ALA A 54 -3.93 1.36 10.05
C ALA A 54 -4.13 2.00 11.44
N ILE A 55 -4.63 3.25 11.56
CA ILE A 55 -4.96 3.89 12.86
C ILE A 55 -6.44 4.30 12.98
N ASP A 56 -7.09 3.90 14.08
CA ASP A 56 -8.37 4.30 14.68
C ASP A 56 -8.89 5.70 14.37
N ASN A 57 -10.16 5.88 14.03
CA ASN A 57 -10.83 7.17 14.20
C ASN A 57 -11.09 7.52 15.69
N LYS A 58 -10.95 6.55 16.62
CA LYS A 58 -10.96 6.72 18.09
C LYS A 58 -9.55 6.60 18.71
N GLY A 59 -8.49 6.60 17.88
CA GLY A 59 -7.10 6.49 18.32
C GLY A 59 -6.65 5.10 18.79
N ASN A 60 -7.47 4.06 18.66
CA ASN A 60 -7.12 2.68 18.97
C ASN A 60 -6.88 1.90 17.67
N LYS A 61 -5.69 1.40 17.38
CA LYS A 61 -5.49 0.37 16.32
C LYS A 61 -4.04 -0.12 16.39
N THR A 62 -3.63 -1.36 16.11
CA THR A 62 -4.20 -2.56 15.48
C THR A 62 -4.05 -2.67 13.96
N LEU A 63 -2.82 -2.68 13.46
CA LEU A 63 -2.26 -3.80 12.67
C LEU A 63 -0.83 -3.50 12.23
N VAL A 64 0.06 -4.49 12.24
CA VAL A 64 1.33 -4.48 11.49
C VAL A 64 1.54 -5.88 10.93
N VAL A 65 1.72 -5.99 9.62
CA VAL A 65 2.28 -7.22 9.04
C VAL A 65 3.77 -7.24 9.33
N SER A 66 4.25 -8.23 10.07
CA SER A 66 5.68 -8.44 10.25
C SER A 66 6.09 -9.77 9.63
N ILE A 67 7.34 -9.85 9.17
CA ILE A 67 7.96 -11.12 8.82
C ILE A 67 8.67 -11.61 10.07
N ASP A 68 8.29 -12.79 10.59
CA ASP A 68 8.98 -13.43 11.70
C ASP A 68 9.86 -14.58 11.18
N TYR A 69 11.08 -14.66 11.70
CA TYR A 69 12.04 -15.70 11.37
C TYR A 69 11.90 -16.81 12.39
N SER A 70 11.38 -17.97 12.00
CA SER A 70 11.47 -19.10 12.93
C SER A 70 12.90 -19.60 13.05
N LYS A 71 13.18 -20.25 14.20
CA LYS A 71 14.49 -20.80 14.55
C LYS A 71 15.05 -21.80 13.53
N ASP A 72 14.21 -22.31 12.64
CA ASP A 72 14.54 -23.24 11.55
C ASP A 72 14.92 -22.53 10.23
N GLY A 73 14.97 -21.19 10.20
CA GLY A 73 15.28 -20.42 9.01
C GLY A 73 14.10 -20.28 8.02
N THR A 74 12.90 -20.76 8.38
CA THR A 74 11.71 -20.56 7.55
C THR A 74 11.07 -19.19 7.81
N PHE A 75 10.67 -18.54 6.71
CA PHE A 75 9.95 -17.27 6.75
C PHE A 75 8.50 -17.52 7.14
N LYS A 76 8.02 -16.82 8.19
CA LYS A 76 6.62 -16.83 8.56
C LYS A 76 6.13 -15.40 8.55
N GLU A 77 5.33 -15.07 7.55
CA GLU A 77 4.60 -13.82 7.59
C GLU A 77 3.56 -13.88 8.72
N MET A 78 3.52 -12.82 9.52
CA MET A 78 2.66 -12.68 10.68
C MET A 78 1.83 -11.40 10.54
N LEU A 79 0.55 -11.52 10.86
CA LEU A 79 -0.36 -10.41 11.06
C LEU A 79 -0.44 -10.11 12.55
N ASN A 80 0.07 -8.97 12.98
CA ASN A 80 0.05 -8.56 14.38
C ASN A 80 -0.96 -7.45 14.61
N GLY A 81 -1.67 -7.51 15.73
CA GLY A 81 -2.36 -6.36 16.29
C GLY A 81 -1.45 -5.66 17.29
N ILE A 82 -1.11 -4.40 17.04
CA ILE A 82 -0.22 -3.61 17.92
C ILE A 82 -1.05 -2.60 18.71
N ASP A 83 -0.72 -2.40 19.97
CA ASP A 83 -1.20 -1.27 20.77
C ASP A 83 -0.43 0.00 20.39
N THR A 84 -1.07 0.97 19.74
CA THR A 84 -0.41 2.22 19.30
C THR A 84 0.12 3.09 20.43
N LYS A 85 -0.40 2.97 21.65
CA LYS A 85 0.09 3.76 22.79
C LYS A 85 1.43 3.23 23.30
N THR A 86 1.58 1.90 23.31
CA THR A 86 2.73 1.23 23.92
C THR A 86 3.69 0.60 22.91
N GLY A 87 3.29 0.48 21.65
CA GLY A 87 4.02 -0.25 20.61
C GLY A 87 4.00 -1.78 20.79
N LYS A 88 3.30 -2.30 21.80
CA LYS A 88 3.32 -3.73 22.15
C LYS A 88 2.35 -4.54 21.28
N ILE A 89 2.77 -5.73 20.87
CA ILE A 89 1.91 -6.71 20.18
C ILE A 89 0.86 -7.22 21.18
N LYS A 90 -0.42 -7.05 20.85
CA LYS A 90 -1.58 -7.58 21.59
C LYS A 90 -1.97 -8.98 21.14
N TRP A 91 -1.87 -9.25 19.85
CA TRP A 91 -2.19 -10.53 19.25
C TRP A 91 -1.38 -10.72 17.97
N SER A 92 -1.18 -11.98 17.59
CA SER A 92 -0.46 -12.36 16.37
C SER A 92 -1.15 -13.54 15.70
N LYS A 93 -1.26 -13.51 14.38
CA LYS A 93 -1.78 -14.60 13.55
C LYS A 93 -0.83 -14.85 12.41
N ARG A 94 -0.70 -16.10 11.98
CA ARG A 94 0.04 -16.41 10.75
C ARG A 94 -0.68 -15.78 9.56
N LYS A 95 0.03 -14.95 8.79
CA LYS A 95 -0.42 -14.43 7.50
C LYS A 95 -0.23 -15.54 6.47
N ILE A 96 -1.30 -15.84 5.75
CA ILE A 96 -1.33 -16.81 4.64
C ILE A 96 -1.95 -16.13 3.42
N SER A 97 -1.72 -14.82 3.30
CA SER A 97 -2.56 -13.89 2.56
C SER A 97 -1.73 -13.04 1.62
N SER A 98 -2.26 -12.82 0.41
CA SER A 98 -1.69 -11.90 -0.57
C SER A 98 -2.30 -10.49 -0.47
N HIS A 99 -3.52 -10.33 0.07
CA HIS A 99 -4.18 -9.03 0.15
C HIS A 99 -4.88 -8.80 1.49
N ILE A 100 -4.63 -7.66 2.10
CA ILE A 100 -5.25 -7.24 3.36
C ILE A 100 -5.83 -5.84 3.19
N LYS A 101 -7.08 -5.66 3.61
CA LYS A 101 -7.74 -4.35 3.70
C LYS A 101 -8.18 -4.10 5.13
N VAL A 102 -7.94 -2.89 5.64
CA VAL A 102 -8.36 -2.51 6.99
C VAL A 102 -9.51 -1.51 6.93
N ASP A 103 -10.65 -1.89 7.51
CA ASP A 103 -11.72 -0.97 7.84
C ASP A 103 -11.33 -0.17 9.06
N SER A 104 -10.89 1.04 8.76
CA SER A 104 -10.44 1.97 9.75
C SER A 104 -11.55 2.28 10.77
N ASP A 105 -12.76 2.56 10.31
CA ASP A 105 -13.77 3.15 11.17
C ASP A 105 -14.45 2.13 12.08
N ARG A 106 -14.44 0.87 11.65
CA ARG A 106 -15.04 -0.25 12.39
C ARG A 106 -14.01 -1.08 13.16
N GLY A 107 -12.72 -0.86 12.94
CA GLY A 107 -11.65 -1.65 13.56
C GLY A 107 -11.67 -3.11 13.11
N ILE A 108 -12.01 -3.35 11.84
CA ILE A 108 -12.08 -4.69 11.26
C ILE A 108 -11.01 -4.81 10.18
N THR A 109 -10.30 -5.93 10.18
CA THR A 109 -9.35 -6.29 9.12
C THR A 109 -9.97 -7.37 8.26
N TYR A 110 -9.99 -7.16 6.94
CA TYR A 110 -10.37 -8.15 5.96
C TYR A 110 -9.12 -8.71 5.31
N MET A 111 -8.96 -10.03 5.40
CA MET A 111 -7.79 -10.73 4.91
C MET A 111 -8.22 -11.74 3.85
N TYR A 112 -7.68 -11.61 2.66
CA TYR A 112 -7.81 -12.61 1.61
C TYR A 112 -6.66 -13.60 1.68
N SER A 113 -6.94 -14.88 1.93
CA SER A 113 -5.91 -15.92 1.99
C SER A 113 -6.13 -17.02 0.96
N THR A 114 -5.08 -17.32 0.21
CA THR A 114 -4.95 -18.54 -0.57
C THR A 114 -4.28 -19.57 0.34
N ARG A 115 -5.07 -20.43 1.00
CA ARG A 115 -4.47 -21.49 1.82
C ARG A 115 -3.68 -22.46 0.94
N TYR A 116 -2.67 -23.12 1.52
CA TYR A 116 -1.93 -24.23 0.89
C TYR A 116 -2.84 -25.40 0.45
N ASP A 117 -4.05 -25.50 1.00
CA ASP A 117 -5.09 -26.46 0.58
C ASP A 117 -5.87 -26.03 -0.67
N LYS A 118 -5.44 -24.93 -1.33
CA LYS A 118 -6.05 -24.32 -2.53
C LYS A 118 -7.45 -23.75 -2.32
N LYS A 119 -7.92 -23.61 -1.07
CA LYS A 119 -9.17 -22.91 -0.80
C LYS A 119 -8.90 -21.44 -0.56
N ASN A 120 -9.45 -20.62 -1.43
CA ASN A 120 -9.38 -19.18 -1.32
C ASN A 120 -10.42 -18.74 -0.30
N THR A 121 -10.04 -17.93 0.69
CA THR A 121 -10.95 -17.48 1.74
C THR A 121 -10.82 -16.00 2.00
N ILE A 122 -11.95 -15.33 2.24
CA ILE A 122 -11.99 -13.98 2.81
C ILE A 122 -12.37 -14.09 4.29
N THR A 123 -11.57 -13.50 5.16
CA THR A 123 -11.75 -13.56 6.62
C THR A 123 -11.83 -12.16 7.19
N ALA A 124 -12.82 -11.91 8.04
CA ALA A 124 -12.92 -10.69 8.83
C ALA A 124 -12.38 -10.93 10.25
N ILE A 125 -11.50 -10.04 10.70
CA ILE A 125 -10.81 -10.12 11.99
C ILE A 125 -11.08 -8.83 12.75
N ALA A 126 -11.61 -8.95 13.96
CA ALA A 126 -11.85 -7.82 14.85
C ALA A 126 -10.53 -7.25 15.41
N ALA A 127 -10.60 -6.05 15.98
CA ALA A 127 -9.45 -5.38 16.56
C ALA A 127 -8.78 -6.14 17.73
N ASP A 128 -9.49 -7.06 18.40
CA ASP A 128 -8.95 -7.95 19.43
C ASP A 128 -8.31 -9.23 18.87
N GLY A 129 -8.29 -9.39 17.54
CA GLY A 129 -7.74 -10.54 16.84
C GLY A 129 -8.71 -11.72 16.73
N LYS A 130 -9.97 -11.60 17.17
CA LYS A 130 -10.96 -12.66 16.96
C LYS A 130 -11.45 -12.66 15.51
N GLU A 131 -11.62 -13.85 14.96
CA GLU A 131 -12.31 -14.03 13.69
C GLU A 131 -13.79 -13.75 13.88
N LEU A 132 -14.35 -12.86 13.05
CA LEU A 132 -15.78 -12.55 13.03
C LEU A 132 -16.52 -13.51 12.11
N TRP A 133 -15.95 -13.78 10.94
CA TRP A 133 -16.46 -14.73 9.95
C TRP A 133 -15.36 -15.06 8.93
N SER A 134 -15.53 -16.19 8.23
CA SER A 134 -14.72 -16.57 7.08
C SER A 134 -15.58 -17.23 6.02
N ASN A 135 -15.37 -16.85 4.76
CA ASN A 135 -16.08 -17.40 3.62
C ASN A 135 -15.11 -17.93 2.57
N SER A 136 -15.45 -19.08 1.97
CA SER A 136 -14.75 -19.57 0.79
C SER A 136 -15.13 -18.74 -0.43
N ILE A 137 -14.14 -18.43 -1.25
CA ILE A 137 -14.32 -17.80 -2.56
C ILE A 137 -13.73 -18.68 -3.65
N PRO A 138 -14.30 -18.67 -4.86
CA PRO A 138 -13.94 -19.66 -5.87
C PRO A 138 -12.55 -19.47 -6.48
N GLU A 139 -11.92 -18.29 -6.39
CA GLU A 139 -10.78 -17.92 -7.27
C GLU A 139 -9.53 -17.40 -6.55
N VAL A 140 -8.37 -17.50 -7.20
CA VAL A 140 -7.03 -17.43 -6.57
C VAL A 140 -6.46 -16.00 -6.49
N TYR A 141 -6.97 -15.05 -7.27
CA TYR A 141 -6.49 -13.67 -7.30
C TYR A 141 -7.61 -12.69 -7.00
N ASN A 142 -7.98 -12.55 -5.72
CA ASN A 142 -9.01 -11.63 -5.30
C ASN A 142 -8.42 -10.41 -4.59
N GLN A 143 -8.72 -9.23 -5.11
CA GLN A 143 -8.55 -7.97 -4.38
C GLN A 143 -9.74 -7.76 -3.43
N VAL A 144 -9.50 -7.00 -2.36
CA VAL A 144 -10.50 -6.70 -1.34
C VAL A 144 -10.56 -5.20 -1.15
N ASP A 145 -11.77 -4.64 -1.28
CA ASP A 145 -12.05 -3.25 -0.95
C ASP A 145 -13.30 -3.14 -0.07
N ILE A 146 -13.55 -1.95 0.48
CA ILE A 146 -14.64 -1.70 1.43
C ILE A 146 -15.48 -0.52 0.92
N ASP A 147 -16.79 -0.74 0.75
CA ASP A 147 -17.71 0.38 0.59
C ASP A 147 -17.97 1.01 1.96
N ASN A 148 -17.21 2.06 2.27
CA ASN A 148 -17.26 2.71 3.58
C ASN A 148 -18.67 3.20 3.99
N ARG A 149 -19.59 3.42 3.04
CA ARG A 149 -20.95 3.93 3.31
C ARG A 149 -21.83 2.92 4.06
N ASN A 150 -21.82 1.67 3.62
CA ASN A 150 -22.65 0.59 4.17
C ASN A 150 -21.82 -0.47 4.90
N GLY A 151 -20.49 -0.42 4.79
CA GLY A 151 -19.57 -1.39 5.37
C GLY A 151 -19.53 -2.71 4.61
N ASN A 152 -20.05 -2.76 3.38
CA ASN A 152 -19.97 -3.95 2.57
C ASN A 152 -18.52 -4.20 2.14
N VAL A 153 -18.13 -5.47 2.18
CA VAL A 153 -16.83 -5.94 1.71
C VAL A 153 -16.99 -6.36 0.26
N ILE A 154 -16.18 -5.76 -0.61
CA ILE A 154 -16.20 -6.04 -2.03
C ILE A 154 -14.96 -6.87 -2.35
N VAL A 155 -15.18 -8.09 -2.79
CA VAL A 155 -14.14 -9.02 -3.19
C VAL A 155 -14.25 -9.22 -4.68
N TYR A 156 -13.17 -8.99 -5.42
CA TYR A 156 -13.23 -9.05 -6.86
C TYR A 156 -11.97 -9.60 -7.49
N HIS A 157 -12.13 -10.22 -8.65
CA HIS A 157 -11.03 -10.75 -9.45
C HIS A 157 -11.32 -10.52 -10.93
N THR A 158 -10.27 -10.16 -11.68
CA THR A 158 -10.31 -10.07 -13.13
C THR A 158 -9.74 -11.35 -13.72
N ARG A 159 -10.51 -12.06 -14.54
CA ARG A 159 -10.08 -13.31 -15.18
C ARG A 159 -9.39 -13.03 -16.52
N SER A 160 -8.81 -14.08 -17.10
CA SER A 160 -8.20 -14.04 -18.44
C SER A 160 -9.19 -13.67 -19.56
N ASP A 161 -10.49 -13.83 -19.33
CA ASP A 161 -11.57 -13.37 -20.22
C ASP A 161 -11.77 -11.84 -20.17
N LYS A 162 -10.95 -11.11 -19.41
CA LYS A 162 -11.00 -9.65 -19.18
C LYS A 162 -12.31 -9.20 -18.52
N LYS A 163 -13.02 -10.09 -17.85
CA LYS A 163 -14.18 -9.75 -17.01
C LYS A 163 -13.78 -9.73 -15.56
N THR A 164 -14.36 -8.80 -14.81
CA THR A 164 -14.25 -8.76 -13.36
C THR A 164 -15.51 -9.29 -12.71
N TYR A 165 -15.33 -10.25 -11.82
CA TYR A 165 -16.37 -10.88 -11.02
C TYR A 165 -16.30 -10.28 -9.63
N ILE A 166 -17.43 -9.81 -9.13
CA ILE A 166 -17.53 -9.01 -7.92
C ILE A 166 -18.52 -9.69 -6.98
N ASN A 167 -18.03 -10.04 -5.79
CA ASN A 167 -18.80 -10.57 -4.68
C ASN A 167 -18.89 -9.50 -3.59
N ILE A 168 -20.11 -9.16 -3.19
CA ILE A 168 -20.37 -8.17 -2.15
C ILE A 168 -20.89 -8.89 -0.92
N PHE A 169 -20.13 -8.83 0.17
CA PHE A 169 -20.50 -9.39 1.46
C PHE A 169 -20.94 -8.27 2.41
N ASN A 170 -21.96 -8.53 3.23
CA ASN A 170 -22.28 -7.63 4.33
C ASN A 170 -21.31 -7.82 5.52
N LEU A 171 -21.45 -6.98 6.55
CA LEU A 171 -20.63 -7.05 7.77
C LEU A 171 -20.74 -8.37 8.54
N LYS A 172 -21.80 -9.18 8.29
CA LYS A 172 -21.98 -10.51 8.88
C LYS A 172 -21.35 -11.62 8.03
N GLY A 173 -20.67 -11.28 6.93
CA GLY A 173 -20.07 -12.23 6.01
C GLY A 173 -21.07 -12.92 5.10
N GLN A 174 -22.30 -12.44 4.97
CA GLN A 174 -23.27 -13.02 4.05
C GLN A 174 -23.10 -12.39 2.67
N LEU A 175 -23.08 -13.23 1.62
CA LEU A 175 -23.11 -12.77 0.24
C LEU A 175 -24.45 -12.06 -0.03
N VAL A 176 -24.37 -10.79 -0.42
CA VAL A 176 -25.53 -9.95 -0.71
C VAL A 176 -25.74 -9.81 -2.22
N LYS A 177 -24.66 -9.76 -2.99
CA LYS A 177 -24.73 -9.55 -4.44
C LYS A 177 -23.53 -10.16 -5.14
N GLU A 178 -23.80 -10.78 -6.29
CA GLU A 178 -22.81 -11.13 -7.29
C GLU A 178 -23.03 -10.26 -8.53
N GLN A 179 -21.94 -9.79 -9.13
CA GLN A 179 -21.99 -8.97 -10.34
C GLN A 179 -20.79 -9.28 -11.23
N ILE A 180 -21.00 -9.31 -12.53
CA ILE A 180 -19.95 -9.43 -13.54
C ILE A 180 -19.92 -8.14 -14.34
N ILE A 181 -18.72 -7.61 -14.57
CA ILE A 181 -18.48 -6.42 -15.39
C ILE A 181 -17.42 -6.72 -16.45
N ASP A 182 -17.52 -6.03 -17.58
CA ASP A 182 -16.46 -6.07 -18.61
C ASP A 182 -15.36 -5.07 -18.24
N GLY A 183 -14.10 -5.51 -18.24
CA GLY A 183 -12.95 -4.72 -17.81
C GLY A 183 -12.43 -5.08 -16.42
N GLN A 184 -11.40 -4.36 -15.97
CA GLN A 184 -10.77 -4.48 -14.65
C GLN A 184 -11.34 -3.43 -13.69
N LEU A 185 -11.76 -3.84 -12.50
CA LEU A 185 -12.06 -2.89 -11.42
C LEU A 185 -10.74 -2.39 -10.83
N ASN A 186 -10.37 -1.14 -11.11
CA ASN A 186 -9.12 -0.54 -10.62
C ASN A 186 -9.24 0.06 -9.23
N ASN A 187 -10.40 0.64 -8.92
CA ASN A 187 -10.59 1.34 -7.64
C ASN A 187 -12.06 1.48 -7.27
N ILE A 188 -12.33 1.56 -5.97
CA ILE A 188 -13.63 1.93 -5.41
C ILE A 188 -13.44 3.18 -4.55
N LYS A 189 -14.10 4.29 -4.94
CA LYS A 189 -14.09 5.54 -4.14
C LYS A 189 -15.51 5.99 -3.85
N GLY A 190 -15.93 5.85 -2.59
CA GLY A 190 -17.29 6.17 -2.18
C GLY A 190 -18.30 5.34 -2.96
N ARG A 191 -19.19 6.00 -3.71
CA ARG A 191 -20.20 5.33 -4.54
C ARG A 191 -19.76 4.96 -5.94
N TYR A 192 -18.53 5.30 -6.31
CA TYR A 192 -18.06 5.19 -7.69
C TYR A 192 -17.09 4.02 -7.85
N TRP A 193 -17.33 3.22 -8.88
CA TRP A 193 -16.44 2.16 -9.34
C TRP A 193 -15.68 2.64 -10.57
N PHE A 194 -14.36 2.49 -10.55
CA PHE A 194 -13.47 2.85 -11.65
C PHE A 194 -13.07 1.59 -12.38
N ILE A 195 -13.59 1.41 -13.59
CA ILE A 195 -13.44 0.18 -14.38
C ILE A 195 -12.64 0.47 -15.62
N TYR A 196 -11.44 -0.10 -15.74
CA TYR A 196 -10.62 0.00 -16.93
C TYR A 196 -11.06 -1.03 -17.97
N ASP A 197 -11.57 -0.53 -19.09
CA ASP A 197 -11.96 -1.34 -20.24
C ASP A 197 -10.73 -1.53 -21.15
N TYR A 198 -10.15 -2.73 -21.11
CA TYR A 198 -8.97 -3.07 -21.91
C TYR A 198 -9.21 -3.01 -23.43
N ASN A 199 -10.44 -3.18 -23.89
CA ASN A 199 -10.72 -3.19 -25.33
C ASN A 199 -10.80 -1.76 -25.88
N LEU A 200 -11.18 -0.81 -25.02
CA LEU A 200 -11.37 0.59 -25.38
C LEU A 200 -10.27 1.50 -24.81
N GLU A 201 -9.31 0.94 -24.08
CA GLU A 201 -8.21 1.62 -23.39
C GLU A 201 -8.69 2.85 -22.61
N ARG A 202 -9.79 2.67 -21.86
CA ARG A 202 -10.43 3.76 -21.12
C ARG A 202 -11.00 3.31 -19.79
N THR A 203 -10.91 4.16 -18.79
CA THR A 203 -11.65 3.99 -17.54
C THR A 203 -13.07 4.51 -17.69
N GLN A 204 -14.02 3.70 -17.25
CA GLN A 204 -15.42 4.04 -17.05
C GLN A 204 -15.66 4.24 -15.56
N VAL A 205 -16.37 5.30 -15.20
CA VAL A 205 -16.82 5.51 -13.82
C VAL A 205 -18.29 5.13 -13.74
N ILE A 206 -18.60 4.13 -12.92
CA ILE A 206 -19.98 3.69 -12.66
C ILE A 206 -20.42 4.23 -11.30
N ASP A 207 -21.55 4.91 -11.27
CA ASP A 207 -22.26 5.21 -10.03
C ASP A 207 -23.02 3.96 -9.59
N THR A 208 -22.59 3.34 -8.48
CA THR A 208 -23.18 2.10 -7.96
C THR A 208 -24.60 2.25 -7.45
N GLU A 209 -25.02 3.46 -7.10
CA GLU A 209 -26.37 3.74 -6.60
C GLU A 209 -27.38 3.73 -7.76
N THR A 210 -27.01 4.35 -8.87
CA THR A 210 -27.87 4.43 -10.06
C THR A 210 -27.57 3.35 -11.10
N SER A 211 -26.47 2.59 -10.93
CA SER A 211 -25.92 1.64 -11.89
C SER A 211 -25.66 2.25 -13.29
N LYS A 212 -25.39 3.56 -13.36
CA LYS A 212 -25.12 4.27 -14.62
C LYS A 212 -23.65 4.61 -14.77
N VAL A 213 -23.17 4.57 -16.02
CA VAL A 213 -21.86 5.14 -16.38
C VAL A 213 -21.98 6.67 -16.34
N VAL A 214 -21.24 7.31 -15.44
CA VAL A 214 -21.24 8.78 -15.28
C VAL A 214 -20.10 9.47 -16.02
N LEU A 215 -19.03 8.73 -16.32
CA LEU A 215 -17.85 9.29 -17.00
C LEU A 215 -17.07 8.21 -17.74
N LYS A 216 -16.40 8.61 -18.82
CA LYS A 216 -15.45 7.80 -19.58
C LYS A 216 -14.21 8.66 -19.85
N ALA A 217 -13.01 8.14 -19.54
CA ALA A 217 -11.75 8.85 -19.73
C ALA A 217 -10.64 7.88 -20.17
N THR A 218 -9.70 8.33 -20.98
CA THR A 218 -8.65 7.50 -21.62
C THR A 218 -7.44 7.25 -20.71
N SER A 219 -7.66 7.09 -19.40
CA SER A 219 -6.60 6.89 -18.42
C SER A 219 -7.02 5.85 -17.40
N SER A 220 -6.08 5.00 -16.97
CA SER A 220 -6.24 4.04 -15.86
C SER A 220 -6.19 4.71 -14.48
N ASP A 221 -5.59 5.91 -14.40
CA ASP A 221 -5.23 6.58 -13.15
C ASP A 221 -6.29 7.62 -12.81
N ALA A 222 -7.20 7.21 -11.93
CA ALA A 222 -8.40 7.98 -11.61
C ALA A 222 -8.54 8.20 -10.10
N TYR A 223 -8.95 9.41 -9.75
CA TYR A 223 -9.08 9.87 -8.37
C TYR A 223 -10.40 10.61 -8.18
N LEU A 224 -10.86 10.67 -6.93
CA LEU A 224 -12.09 11.36 -6.53
C LEU A 224 -11.80 12.31 -5.37
N LEU A 225 -12.06 13.60 -5.57
CA LEU A 225 -12.06 14.59 -4.51
C LEU A 225 -13.36 14.53 -3.69
N ARG A 226 -13.29 14.97 -2.43
CA ARG A 226 -14.44 15.01 -1.51
C ARG A 226 -15.63 15.83 -2.03
N ASP A 227 -15.39 16.80 -2.92
CA ASP A 227 -16.45 17.62 -3.53
C ASP A 227 -17.10 16.96 -4.76
N GLY A 228 -16.77 15.70 -5.05
CA GLY A 228 -17.31 14.96 -6.20
C GLY A 228 -16.59 15.22 -7.52
N THR A 229 -15.47 15.95 -7.51
CA THR A 229 -14.64 16.15 -8.70
C THR A 229 -13.80 14.90 -8.99
N PHE A 230 -13.94 14.34 -10.19
CA PHE A 230 -13.06 13.28 -10.67
C PHE A 230 -11.81 13.87 -11.29
N LEU A 231 -10.65 13.28 -11.02
CA LEU A 231 -9.38 13.65 -11.64
C LEU A 231 -8.82 12.44 -12.39
N PHE A 232 -8.34 12.67 -13.62
CA PHE A 232 -7.66 11.66 -14.43
C PHE A 232 -6.28 12.16 -14.81
N VAL A 233 -5.28 11.29 -14.69
CA VAL A 233 -3.91 11.56 -15.15
C VAL A 233 -3.76 10.98 -16.55
N GLU A 234 -3.76 11.83 -17.56
CA GLU A 234 -3.64 11.46 -18.97
C GLU A 234 -2.26 11.89 -19.50
N GLY A 235 -1.66 11.12 -20.41
CA GLY A 235 -0.44 11.56 -21.10
C GLY A 235 0.53 10.43 -21.38
N ASP A 236 1.73 10.81 -21.80
CA ASP A 236 2.83 9.88 -22.09
C ASP A 236 3.82 9.89 -20.92
N TYR A 237 3.80 8.81 -20.14
CA TYR A 237 4.71 8.59 -19.01
C TYR A 237 6.16 8.52 -19.46
N LYS A 238 6.47 7.97 -20.64
CA LYS A 238 7.84 7.86 -21.17
C LYS A 238 8.37 9.24 -21.57
N ALA A 239 7.51 10.07 -22.17
CA ALA A 239 7.87 11.44 -22.53
C ALA A 239 7.78 12.42 -21.35
N LYS A 240 7.33 11.99 -20.16
CA LYS A 240 7.06 12.83 -18.98
C LYS A 240 6.13 14.01 -19.28
N LYS A 241 5.19 13.80 -20.21
CA LYS A 241 4.21 14.81 -20.65
C LYS A 241 2.83 14.38 -20.17
N MET A 242 2.53 14.73 -18.94
CA MET A 242 1.28 14.37 -18.30
C MET A 242 0.36 15.59 -18.19
N LYS A 243 -0.94 15.36 -18.10
CA LYS A 243 -1.94 16.36 -17.76
C LYS A 243 -2.95 15.74 -16.81
N ILE A 244 -3.44 16.55 -15.90
CA ILE A 244 -4.55 16.21 -15.01
C ILE A 244 -5.80 16.82 -15.63
N VAL A 245 -6.81 16.01 -15.90
CA VAL A 245 -8.11 16.47 -16.40
C VAL A 245 -9.15 16.26 -15.31
N ALA A 246 -9.89 17.32 -14.98
CA ALA A 246 -10.93 17.27 -13.97
C ALA A 246 -12.32 17.26 -14.59
N TYR A 247 -13.21 16.45 -14.02
CA TYR A 247 -14.60 16.33 -14.42
C TYR A 247 -15.51 16.50 -13.20
N ASN A 248 -16.72 17.05 -13.40
CA ASN A 248 -17.75 17.05 -12.36
C ASN A 248 -18.49 15.70 -12.31
N SER A 249 -19.40 15.55 -11.35
CA SER A 249 -20.19 14.33 -11.16
C SER A 249 -21.10 13.96 -12.35
N SER A 250 -21.39 14.93 -13.24
CA SER A 250 -22.16 14.73 -14.47
C SER A 250 -21.27 14.38 -15.67
N GLY A 251 -19.96 14.24 -15.47
CA GLY A 251 -19.00 13.90 -16.51
C GLY A 251 -18.56 15.08 -17.39
N HIS A 252 -18.93 16.32 -17.05
CA HIS A 252 -18.47 17.51 -17.78
C HIS A 252 -17.06 17.92 -17.32
N LYS A 253 -16.18 18.18 -18.29
CA LYS A 253 -14.82 18.67 -18.02
C LYS A 253 -14.88 20.03 -17.33
N LYS A 254 -14.25 20.15 -16.17
CA LYS A 254 -14.08 21.41 -15.40
C LYS A 254 -12.83 22.17 -15.85
N TRP A 255 -11.68 21.50 -15.86
CA TRP A 255 -10.38 22.12 -16.16
C TRP A 255 -9.34 21.08 -16.57
N THR A 256 -8.20 21.57 -17.06
CA THR A 256 -7.01 20.76 -17.37
C THR A 256 -5.77 21.45 -16.80
N ARG A 257 -4.84 20.69 -16.23
CA ARG A 257 -3.54 21.15 -15.76
C ARG A 257 -2.44 20.30 -16.40
N TYR A 258 -1.50 20.94 -17.09
CA TYR A 258 -0.30 20.24 -17.57
C TYR A 258 0.67 20.07 -16.41
N VAL A 259 1.21 18.86 -16.28
CA VAL A 259 2.21 18.51 -15.27
C VAL A 259 3.38 17.83 -15.97
N TRP A 260 4.58 18.32 -15.68
CA TRP A 260 5.80 17.84 -16.29
C TRP A 260 6.61 17.13 -15.21
N GLY A 261 7.07 15.90 -15.48
CA GLY A 261 7.90 15.17 -14.53
C GLY A 261 7.48 13.73 -14.27
N GLU A 262 7.57 13.33 -13.01
CA GLU A 262 7.47 11.96 -12.45
C GLU A 262 6.29 11.12 -12.97
N THR A 263 6.43 9.79 -12.84
CA THR A 263 5.47 8.78 -13.29
C THR A 263 4.20 8.69 -12.44
N ASN A 264 4.10 9.38 -11.30
CA ASN A 264 2.85 9.45 -10.52
C ASN A 264 2.69 10.83 -9.87
N PRO A 265 2.25 11.84 -10.64
CA PRO A 265 2.28 13.22 -10.19
C PRO A 265 1.12 13.57 -9.25
N LEU A 266 0.15 12.69 -8.98
CA LEU A 266 -1.11 13.07 -8.34
C LEU A 266 -1.39 12.29 -7.06
N GLN A 267 -1.63 13.03 -5.97
CA GLN A 267 -2.17 12.48 -4.72
C GLN A 267 -3.36 13.31 -4.22
N ILE A 268 -4.23 12.70 -3.43
CA ILE A 268 -5.45 13.34 -2.90
C ILE A 268 -5.26 13.69 -1.43
N VAL A 269 -5.66 14.91 -1.07
CA VAL A 269 -5.52 15.46 0.27
C VAL A 269 -6.78 16.23 0.63
N GLY A 270 -7.75 15.55 1.23
CA GLY A 270 -9.04 16.09 1.60
C GLY A 270 -9.82 16.58 0.39
N PRO A 271 -10.27 17.86 0.37
CA PRO A 271 -10.92 18.46 -0.79
C PRO A 271 -9.92 18.94 -1.87
N ASN A 272 -8.62 18.79 -1.62
CA ASN A 272 -7.53 19.29 -2.46
C ASN A 272 -6.76 18.12 -3.09
N PHE A 273 -5.82 18.46 -3.96
CA PHE A 273 -4.89 17.51 -4.54
C PHE A 273 -3.46 18.04 -4.55
N LEU A 274 -2.50 17.12 -4.47
CA LEU A 274 -1.08 17.41 -4.62
C LEU A 274 -0.66 17.11 -6.05
N VAL A 275 0.15 18.01 -6.60
CA VAL A 275 1.01 17.72 -7.74
C VAL A 275 2.42 17.52 -7.23
N VAL A 276 2.94 16.30 -7.41
CA VAL A 276 4.29 15.89 -7.04
C VAL A 276 5.20 16.04 -8.25
N GLY A 277 6.14 16.98 -8.19
CA GLY A 277 7.25 17.10 -9.13
C GLY A 277 8.53 16.49 -8.54
N THR A 278 9.61 16.49 -9.31
CA THR A 278 10.89 15.85 -8.91
C THR A 278 11.51 16.42 -7.63
N LYS A 279 11.29 17.70 -7.32
CA LYS A 279 11.78 18.35 -6.08
C LYS A 279 10.75 19.20 -5.37
N THR A 280 9.53 19.25 -5.90
CA THR A 280 8.50 20.16 -5.37
C THR A 280 7.22 19.39 -5.17
N VAL A 281 6.48 19.78 -4.14
CA VAL A 281 5.09 19.37 -3.97
C VAL A 281 4.22 20.62 -3.93
N SER A 282 3.20 20.64 -4.77
CA SER A 282 2.27 21.77 -4.90
C SER A 282 0.85 21.33 -4.54
N LEU A 283 0.21 22.04 -3.62
CA LEU A 283 -1.17 21.81 -3.19
C LEU A 283 -2.12 22.70 -3.98
N TYR A 284 -3.12 22.09 -4.59
CA TYR A 284 -4.16 22.77 -5.37
C TYR A 284 -5.55 22.48 -4.83
N SER A 285 -6.41 23.48 -4.88
CA SER A 285 -7.85 23.32 -4.63
C SER A 285 -8.53 22.55 -5.75
N SER A 286 -9.74 22.02 -5.50
CA SER A 286 -10.58 21.37 -6.53
C SER A 286 -10.96 22.25 -7.72
N GLN A 287 -10.78 23.57 -7.62
CA GLN A 287 -10.94 24.56 -8.68
C GLN A 287 -9.63 24.92 -9.36
N ASN A 288 -8.60 24.09 -9.22
CA ASN A 288 -7.30 24.24 -9.86
C ASN A 288 -6.50 25.47 -9.43
N LYS A 289 -6.86 26.13 -8.31
CA LYS A 289 -6.11 27.25 -7.75
C LYS A 289 -4.98 26.73 -6.87
N LEU A 290 -3.75 27.22 -7.10
CA LEU A 290 -2.59 26.94 -6.25
C LEU A 290 -2.85 27.49 -4.83
N ILE A 291 -2.69 26.66 -3.82
CA ILE A 291 -2.82 27.01 -2.41
C ILE A 291 -1.43 27.23 -1.81
N SER A 292 -0.54 26.25 -1.97
CA SER A 292 0.81 26.28 -1.44
C SER A 292 1.74 25.45 -2.32
N SER A 293 3.04 25.74 -2.27
CA SER A 293 4.08 24.94 -2.91
C SER A 293 5.30 24.89 -2.00
N LYS A 294 5.96 23.74 -1.97
CA LYS A 294 7.13 23.50 -1.15
C LYS A 294 8.21 22.80 -1.95
N ASP A 295 9.44 23.31 -1.84
CA ASP A 295 10.63 22.56 -2.22
C ASP A 295 10.91 21.49 -1.15
N ILE A 296 10.92 20.24 -1.58
CA ILE A 296 11.13 19.05 -0.75
C ILE A 296 12.47 18.38 -1.06
N GLY A 297 13.27 18.96 -1.96
CA GLY A 297 14.57 18.44 -2.37
C GLY A 297 14.47 17.08 -3.06
N ASN A 298 15.56 16.31 -3.00
CA ASN A 298 15.59 14.94 -3.51
C ASN A 298 14.91 14.01 -2.49
N PHE A 299 13.63 13.72 -2.70
CA PHE A 299 12.88 12.80 -1.86
C PHE A 299 12.88 11.38 -2.46
N ARG A 300 12.69 10.36 -1.61
CA ARG A 300 12.55 8.96 -2.04
C ARG A 300 11.09 8.54 -2.20
N ASN A 301 10.27 8.97 -1.25
CA ASN A 301 8.87 8.58 -1.16
C ASN A 301 8.06 9.76 -0.66
N ILE A 302 6.83 9.89 -1.15
CA ILE A 302 5.84 10.84 -0.68
C ILE A 302 4.49 10.15 -0.62
N GLN A 303 3.78 10.36 0.48
CA GLN A 303 2.45 9.81 0.71
C GLN A 303 1.58 10.90 1.32
N SER A 304 0.27 10.80 1.08
CA SER A 304 -0.66 11.78 1.60
C SER A 304 -1.99 11.16 1.97
N ASP A 305 -2.57 11.68 3.04
CA ASP A 305 -3.97 11.49 3.40
C ASP A 305 -4.60 12.84 3.81
N ASP A 306 -5.82 12.78 4.32
CA ASP A 306 -6.56 13.97 4.73
C ASP A 306 -5.98 14.67 5.98
N LYS A 307 -5.05 14.01 6.69
CA LYS A 307 -4.48 14.45 7.97
C LYS A 307 -3.03 14.91 7.85
N ALA A 308 -2.26 14.33 6.92
CA ALA A 308 -0.84 14.58 6.76
C ALA A 308 -0.38 14.34 5.31
N VAL A 309 0.68 15.05 4.93
CA VAL A 309 1.52 14.71 3.78
C VAL A 309 2.89 14.36 4.33
N SER A 310 3.39 13.16 4.09
CA SER A 310 4.69 12.72 4.57
C SER A 310 5.63 12.45 3.41
N TYR A 311 6.89 12.84 3.54
CA TYR A 311 7.92 12.52 2.55
C TYR A 311 9.27 12.26 3.21
N GLU A 312 10.08 11.46 2.56
CA GLU A 312 11.40 11.05 3.03
C GLU A 312 12.49 11.72 2.20
N VAL A 313 13.44 12.37 2.86
CA VAL A 313 14.59 13.02 2.21
C VAL A 313 15.88 12.33 2.61
N VAL A 314 16.79 12.18 1.64
CA VAL A 314 18.17 11.77 1.89
C VAL A 314 18.99 13.00 2.26
N THR A 315 19.41 13.11 3.52
CA THR A 315 20.15 14.27 4.04
C THR A 315 21.67 14.04 4.08
N GLY A 316 22.14 12.86 3.67
CA GLY A 316 23.55 12.48 3.57
C GLY A 316 23.72 10.96 3.33
N GLU A 317 24.95 10.47 3.35
CA GLU A 317 25.22 9.02 3.28
C GLU A 317 24.54 8.31 4.46
N ASN A 318 23.54 7.47 4.15
CA ASN A 318 22.75 6.71 5.12
C ASN A 318 21.95 7.53 6.14
N LYS A 319 21.67 8.81 5.83
CA LYS A 319 20.78 9.64 6.65
C LYS A 319 19.46 9.87 5.94
N LEU A 320 18.40 9.43 6.60
CA LEU A 320 17.03 9.66 6.17
C LEU A 320 16.30 10.49 7.21
N GLN A 321 15.45 11.38 6.68
CA GLN A 321 14.60 12.24 7.47
C GLN A 321 13.17 12.15 6.94
N LEU A 322 12.23 11.83 7.85
CA LEU A 322 10.81 11.80 7.57
C LEU A 322 10.25 13.16 7.94
N ASN A 323 9.74 13.86 6.93
CA ASN A 323 9.10 15.15 7.11
C ASN A 323 7.58 14.94 7.03
N ILE A 324 6.86 15.49 8.01
CA ILE A 324 5.40 15.48 8.06
C ILE A 324 4.91 16.91 7.87
N LEU A 325 4.19 17.15 6.78
CA LEU A 325 3.61 18.43 6.42
C LEU A 325 2.13 18.49 6.81
N ASN A 326 1.68 19.71 7.07
CA ASN A 326 0.28 20.03 7.18
C ASN A 326 -0.40 19.92 5.80
N PRO A 327 -1.47 19.12 5.65
CA PRO A 327 -2.15 18.91 4.38
C PRO A 327 -2.85 20.16 3.81
N THR A 328 -3.06 21.22 4.61
CA THR A 328 -3.78 22.42 4.18
C THR A 328 -2.87 23.52 3.64
N ASN A 329 -1.60 23.56 4.04
CA ASN A 329 -0.67 24.63 3.68
C ASN A 329 0.78 24.16 3.41
N LEU A 330 1.06 22.86 3.53
CA LEU A 330 2.38 22.25 3.34
C LEU A 330 3.48 22.75 4.29
N GLU A 331 3.13 23.38 5.41
CA GLU A 331 4.10 23.72 6.45
C GLU A 331 4.58 22.45 7.17
N VAL A 332 5.88 22.41 7.52
CA VAL A 332 6.45 21.29 8.27
C VAL A 332 5.86 21.30 9.68
N ARG A 333 5.17 20.23 10.06
CA ARG A 333 4.71 20.00 11.43
C ARG A 333 5.78 19.28 12.24
N HIS A 334 6.39 18.28 11.63
CA HIS A 334 7.42 17.46 12.27
C HIS A 334 8.50 17.09 11.27
N SER A 335 9.70 16.93 11.79
CA SER A 335 10.83 16.33 11.09
C SER A 335 11.48 15.34 12.04
N ILE A 336 11.67 14.11 11.56
CA ILE A 336 12.18 13.00 12.35
C ILE A 336 13.39 12.44 11.63
N ASP A 337 14.56 12.57 12.26
CA ASP A 337 15.78 11.91 11.80
C ASP A 337 15.77 10.47 12.31
N TYR A 338 15.76 9.49 11.41
CA TYR A 338 15.81 8.06 11.76
C TYR A 338 17.07 7.37 11.18
N SER A 339 18.14 8.15 11.10
CA SER A 339 19.47 7.70 10.68
C SER A 339 20.01 6.68 11.70
N ASN A 340 20.38 5.46 11.26
CA ASN A 340 20.96 4.34 12.05
C ASN A 340 20.03 3.27 12.65
N ASP A 341 18.71 3.29 12.48
CA ASP A 341 17.93 2.11 12.86
C ASP A 341 18.13 0.99 11.82
N ARG A 342 18.89 -0.05 12.18
CA ARG A 342 19.19 -1.24 11.35
C ARG A 342 17.95 -1.93 10.78
N LEU A 343 16.77 -1.66 11.33
CA LEU A 343 15.48 -2.01 10.72
C LEU A 343 15.38 -1.50 9.27
N PHE A 344 15.93 -0.32 8.97
CA PHE A 344 15.80 0.30 7.65
C PHE A 344 16.74 -0.27 6.58
N ASN A 345 17.95 -0.73 6.95
CA ASN A 345 18.83 -1.43 5.99
C ASN A 345 18.20 -2.74 5.49
N TYR A 346 17.27 -3.32 6.27
CA TYR A 346 16.48 -4.49 5.86
C TYR A 346 15.41 -4.14 4.82
N TYR A 347 14.75 -2.98 4.97
CA TYR A 347 13.75 -2.52 4.01
C TYR A 347 14.38 -1.95 2.74
N SER A 348 15.49 -1.19 2.82
CA SER A 348 16.16 -0.64 1.64
C SER A 348 16.74 -1.72 0.71
N GLY A 349 17.28 -2.82 1.25
CA GLY A 349 17.72 -3.96 0.44
C GLY A 349 16.58 -4.71 -0.23
N TYR A 350 15.39 -4.74 0.39
CA TYR A 350 14.18 -5.33 -0.19
C TYR A 350 13.64 -4.49 -1.35
N PHE A 351 13.72 -3.15 -1.27
CA PHE A 351 13.36 -2.25 -2.37
C PHE A 351 14.34 -2.32 -3.55
N GLU A 352 15.65 -2.47 -3.31
CA GLU A 352 16.61 -2.73 -4.40
C GLU A 352 16.39 -4.10 -5.06
N TYR A 353 15.95 -5.10 -4.30
CA TYR A 353 15.62 -6.42 -4.82
C TYR A 353 14.36 -6.40 -5.71
N LEU A 354 13.29 -5.75 -5.27
CA LEU A 354 12.04 -5.64 -6.02
C LEU A 354 12.15 -4.70 -7.25
N GLY A 355 12.87 -3.59 -7.12
CA GLY A 355 13.12 -2.68 -8.25
C GLY A 355 13.91 -3.34 -9.39
N ASN A 356 14.82 -4.26 -9.05
CA ASN A 356 15.54 -5.05 -10.05
C ASN A 356 14.68 -6.19 -10.62
N HIS A 357 13.82 -6.85 -9.84
CA HIS A 357 12.96 -7.94 -10.37
C HIS A 357 11.81 -7.46 -11.26
N GLN A 358 11.24 -6.27 -11.04
CA GLN A 358 10.28 -5.67 -11.99
C GLN A 358 10.92 -5.34 -13.35
N TYR A 359 12.22 -5.02 -13.36
CA TYR A 359 12.95 -4.75 -14.61
C TYR A 359 13.25 -6.01 -15.45
N TYR A 360 13.25 -7.20 -14.83
CA TYR A 360 13.52 -8.47 -15.53
C TYR A 360 12.25 -9.19 -16.01
N GLN A 361 11.05 -8.81 -15.56
CA GLN A 361 9.80 -9.40 -16.08
C GLN A 361 9.35 -8.80 -17.42
N ASP A 362 9.77 -7.57 -17.75
CA ASP A 362 9.43 -6.92 -19.02
C ASP A 362 10.41 -7.24 -20.18
N ASN A 363 11.48 -8.00 -19.92
CA ASN A 363 12.42 -8.48 -20.94
C ASN A 363 12.73 -9.97 -20.74
N GLN A 364 11.78 -10.85 -21.07
CA GLN A 364 12.10 -12.24 -21.35
C GLN A 364 12.34 -12.43 -22.86
N GLU A 365 13.57 -12.15 -23.30
CA GLU A 365 14.22 -13.06 -24.23
C GLU A 365 15.11 -13.98 -23.40
N THR A 366 14.85 -15.28 -23.53
CA THR A 366 15.53 -16.37 -22.87
C THR A 366 17.02 -16.38 -23.21
N ASP A 367 17.88 -16.27 -22.20
CA ASP A 367 19.19 -16.91 -22.21
C ASP A 367 19.50 -17.46 -20.81
N SER A 368 19.62 -18.78 -20.76
CA SER A 368 19.97 -19.56 -19.56
C SER A 368 21.43 -19.31 -19.18
N ILE A 369 21.67 -18.80 -17.97
CA ILE A 369 23.01 -18.79 -17.37
C ILE A 369 23.16 -20.05 -16.52
N GLU A 370 23.92 -21.01 -17.04
CA GLU A 370 24.49 -22.12 -16.26
C GLU A 370 25.54 -21.56 -15.27
N LEU A 371 25.31 -21.74 -13.97
CA LEU A 371 26.33 -21.51 -12.96
C LEU A 371 27.12 -22.80 -12.75
N ASN A 372 28.32 -22.84 -13.32
CA ASN A 372 29.31 -23.88 -13.06
C ASN A 372 29.80 -23.80 -11.59
N TYR A 373 29.61 -24.89 -10.86
CA TYR A 373 30.30 -25.16 -9.60
C TYR A 373 31.75 -25.56 -9.90
N ILE A 374 32.71 -24.87 -9.27
CA ILE A 374 34.12 -25.29 -9.19
C ILE A 374 34.43 -25.56 -7.70
N PRO A 375 35.14 -26.65 -7.34
CA PRO A 375 35.02 -27.36 -6.05
C PRO A 375 35.38 -26.59 -4.77
#